data_AF-A0A401Y181-F1
#
_entry.id   AF-A0A401Y181-F1
#
_cell.length_a   1.000
_cell.length_b   1.000
_cell.length_c   1.000
_cell.angle_alpha   90.00
_cell.angle_beta   90.00
_cell.angle_gamma   90.00
#
_symmetry.space_group_name_H-M   'P 1'
#
loop_
_entity.id
_entity.type
_entity.pdbx_description
1 polymer ?
#
loop_
_entity_poly.entity_id
_entity_poly.type
_entity_poly.pdbx_seq_one_letter_code
_entity_poly.pdbx_strand_id
1 'polypeptide(L)'
;MGCDMVASRSARERKAAAEAGPLASVSIDLDGDQQFVYKISCTTCRAKGHRKWSAYRPGGDNGFMAAMDRWTFHLTEKHPDAEAPCLAFLPAAQQRLHERRQAQGGAED
;
A
#
# COMPACT_ATOMS: atom_id res chain seq x y z
N MET A 1 -3.15 -5.76 29.25
CA MET A 1 -2.43 -4.87 28.32
C MET A 1 -3.05 -4.98 26.94
N GLY A 2 -3.86 -4.01 26.50
CA GLY A 2 -4.54 -4.08 25.18
C GLY A 2 -4.66 -2.73 24.45
N CYS A 3 -4.26 -1.63 25.06
CA CYS A 3 -4.43 -0.29 24.51
C CYS A 3 -3.30 0.09 23.54
N ASP A 4 -2.11 -0.52 23.70
CA ASP A 4 -0.89 -0.12 22.99
C ASP A 4 -0.88 -0.61 21.52
N MET A 5 -1.28 -1.86 21.28
CA MET A 5 -1.36 -2.42 19.92
C MET A 5 -2.39 -1.68 19.05
N VAL A 6 -3.57 -1.36 19.59
CA VAL A 6 -4.60 -0.57 18.88
C VAL A 6 -4.12 0.86 18.64
N ALA A 7 -3.49 1.51 19.64
CA ALA A 7 -2.92 2.84 19.47
C ALA A 7 -1.85 2.85 18.36
N SER A 8 -1.01 1.82 18.29
CA SER A 8 0.00 1.65 17.25
C SER A 8 -0.62 1.45 15.86
N ARG A 9 -1.73 0.72 15.75
CA ARG A 9 -2.49 0.51 14.51
C ARG A 9 -3.07 1.84 14.01
N SER A 10 -3.81 2.55 14.86
CA SER A 10 -4.45 3.82 14.47
C SER A 10 -3.42 4.89 14.12
N ALA A 11 -2.27 4.93 14.79
CA ALA A 11 -1.19 5.84 14.42
C ALA A 11 -0.63 5.54 13.02
N ARG A 12 -0.40 4.24 12.71
CA ARG A 12 0.06 3.79 11.39
C ARG A 12 -0.99 4.08 10.31
N GLU A 13 -2.27 3.85 10.58
CA GLU A 13 -3.38 4.15 9.65
C GLU A 13 -3.42 5.63 9.31
N ARG A 14 -3.34 6.51 10.32
CA ARG A 14 -3.33 7.97 10.09
C ARG A 14 -2.15 8.41 9.26
N LYS A 15 -0.94 7.90 9.57
CA LYS A 15 0.26 8.20 8.78
C LYS A 15 0.12 7.74 7.33
N ALA A 16 -0.31 6.50 7.13
CA ALA A 16 -0.52 5.93 5.82
C ALA A 16 -1.59 6.68 5.01
N ALA A 17 -2.68 7.10 5.65
CA ALA A 17 -3.73 7.90 5.02
C ALA A 17 -3.22 9.30 4.61
N ALA A 18 -2.45 9.95 5.48
CA ALA A 18 -1.84 11.24 5.17
C ALA A 18 -0.89 11.14 3.98
N GLU A 19 -0.10 10.06 3.89
CA GLU A 19 0.80 9.83 2.76
C GLU A 19 0.05 9.47 1.46
N ALA A 20 -1.00 8.65 1.55
CA ALA A 20 -1.72 8.14 0.38
C ALA A 20 -2.62 9.20 -0.30
N GLY A 21 -2.98 10.27 0.40
CA GLY A 21 -3.74 11.39 -0.15
C GLY A 21 -5.26 11.15 -0.20
N PRO A 22 -6.02 12.13 -0.73
CA PRO A 22 -7.47 12.22 -0.54
C PRO A 22 -8.28 11.15 -1.27
N LEU A 23 -7.71 10.53 -2.33
CA LEU A 23 -8.37 9.47 -3.07
C LEU A 23 -8.26 8.10 -2.39
N ALA A 24 -7.46 7.99 -1.33
CA ALA A 24 -7.23 6.75 -0.60
C ALA A 24 -8.18 6.58 0.60
N SER A 25 -8.64 5.35 0.78
CA SER A 25 -9.20 4.85 2.04
C SER A 25 -8.24 3.80 2.58
N VAL A 26 -7.61 4.09 3.72
CA VAL A 26 -6.61 3.21 4.35
C VAL A 26 -7.20 2.51 5.57
N SER A 27 -6.96 1.22 5.67
CA SER A 27 -7.20 0.42 6.88
C SER A 27 -6.02 -0.49 7.15
N ILE A 28 -5.74 -0.73 8.43
CA ILE A 28 -4.76 -1.71 8.87
C ILE A 28 -5.46 -2.70 9.79
N ASP A 29 -5.47 -3.95 9.39
CA ASP A 29 -6.03 -5.04 10.20
C ASP A 29 -4.90 -5.85 10.85
N LEU A 30 -5.26 -6.84 11.65
CA LEU A 30 -4.33 -7.86 12.15
C LEU A 30 -4.74 -9.21 11.57
N ASP A 31 -3.78 -9.99 11.11
CA ASP A 31 -4.02 -11.36 10.70
C ASP A 31 -4.02 -12.33 11.91
N GLY A 32 -4.18 -13.63 11.62
CA GLY A 32 -4.21 -14.68 12.64
C GLY A 32 -2.92 -14.78 13.48
N ASP A 33 -1.81 -14.28 12.95
CA ASP A 33 -0.49 -14.26 13.60
C ASP A 33 -0.18 -12.90 14.25
N GLN A 34 -1.21 -12.06 14.41
CA GLN A 34 -1.14 -10.70 14.95
C GLN A 34 -0.17 -9.79 14.17
N GLN A 35 0.06 -10.07 12.90
CA GLN A 35 0.81 -9.17 12.01
C GLN A 35 -0.12 -8.12 11.44
N PHE A 36 0.38 -6.89 11.29
CA PHE A 36 -0.38 -5.84 10.62
C PHE A 36 -0.71 -6.25 9.18
N VAL A 37 -1.86 -5.87 8.67
CA VAL A 37 -2.25 -6.11 7.29
C VAL A 37 -2.69 -4.80 6.69
N TYR A 38 -1.94 -4.30 5.71
CA TYR A 38 -2.17 -2.99 5.12
C TYR A 38 -3.13 -3.12 3.95
N LYS A 39 -4.16 -2.27 3.95
CA LYS A 39 -5.10 -2.15 2.86
C LYS A 39 -5.27 -0.68 2.47
N ILE A 40 -4.93 -0.36 1.22
CA ILE A 40 -5.16 0.95 0.62
C ILE A 40 -6.17 0.78 -0.51
N SER A 41 -7.32 1.44 -0.41
CA SER A 41 -8.42 1.34 -1.37
C SER A 41 -8.61 2.66 -2.12
N CYS A 42 -8.86 2.57 -3.43
CA CYS A 42 -9.26 3.74 -4.21
C CYS A 42 -10.74 4.06 -3.93
N THR A 43 -11.04 5.32 -3.67
CA THR A 43 -12.43 5.79 -3.46
C THR A 43 -13.22 5.90 -4.76
N THR A 44 -12.54 6.02 -5.90
CA THR A 44 -13.14 6.26 -7.22
C THR A 44 -13.09 5.01 -8.11
N CYS A 45 -11.94 4.33 -8.20
CA CYS A 45 -11.77 3.16 -9.04
C CYS A 45 -12.42 1.90 -8.48
N ARG A 46 -13.00 1.09 -9.37
CA ARG A 46 -13.51 -0.25 -9.09
C ARG A 46 -12.62 -1.30 -9.74
N ALA A 47 -12.41 -2.42 -9.04
CA ALA A 47 -11.81 -3.62 -9.60
C ALA A 47 -12.90 -4.51 -10.24
N LYS A 48 -12.54 -5.71 -10.69
CA LYS A 48 -13.49 -6.66 -11.29
C LYS A 48 -14.72 -6.86 -10.37
N GLY A 49 -15.91 -6.68 -10.94
CA GLY A 49 -17.19 -6.68 -10.21
C GLY A 49 -17.53 -5.30 -9.60
N HIS A 50 -18.26 -5.29 -8.48
CA HIS A 50 -18.67 -4.05 -7.79
C HIS A 50 -17.73 -3.63 -6.65
N ARG A 51 -16.58 -4.30 -6.48
CA ARG A 51 -15.64 -4.00 -5.40
C ARG A 51 -14.73 -2.84 -5.76
N LYS A 52 -14.45 -1.97 -4.78
CA LYS A 52 -13.44 -0.92 -4.91
C LYS A 52 -12.09 -1.55 -5.24
N TRP A 53 -11.29 -0.86 -6.04
CA TRP A 53 -9.89 -1.23 -6.22
C TRP A 53 -9.15 -1.12 -4.88
N SER A 54 -8.30 -2.09 -4.55
CA SER A 54 -7.47 -2.01 -3.35
C SER A 54 -6.15 -2.76 -3.49
N ALA A 55 -5.10 -2.24 -2.86
CA ALA A 55 -3.86 -2.95 -2.57
C ALA A 55 -3.94 -3.55 -1.16
N TYR A 56 -3.95 -4.87 -1.07
CA TYR A 56 -3.95 -5.64 0.18
C TYR A 56 -2.60 -6.34 0.35
N ARG A 57 -1.88 -6.08 1.45
CA ARG A 57 -0.57 -6.70 1.72
C ARG A 57 -0.40 -7.04 3.20
N PRO A 58 -0.02 -8.29 3.53
CA PRO A 58 0.37 -8.64 4.89
C PRO A 58 1.64 -7.86 5.26
N GLY A 59 1.68 -7.41 6.51
CA GLY A 59 2.65 -6.51 7.13
C GLY A 59 3.87 -7.20 7.72
N GLY A 60 4.17 -8.42 7.28
CA GLY A 60 5.54 -8.94 7.36
C GLY A 60 6.53 -8.01 6.65
N ASP A 61 7.75 -8.45 6.40
CA ASP A 61 8.95 -7.63 6.15
C ASP A 61 8.78 -6.29 5.41
N ASN A 62 7.87 -6.16 4.43
CA ASN A 62 7.64 -4.92 3.69
C ASN A 62 6.17 -4.59 3.37
N GLY A 63 5.19 -5.05 4.14
CA GLY A 63 3.77 -4.95 3.74
C GLY A 63 3.26 -3.53 3.52
N PHE A 64 3.67 -2.56 4.34
CA PHE A 64 3.34 -1.15 4.15
C PHE A 64 3.90 -0.63 2.82
N MET A 65 5.21 -0.79 2.59
CA MET A 65 5.86 -0.32 1.37
C MET A 65 5.28 -1.01 0.13
N ALA A 66 5.02 -2.31 0.19
CA ALA A 66 4.43 -3.05 -0.92
C ALA A 66 2.99 -2.60 -1.24
N ALA A 67 2.20 -2.24 -0.20
CA ALA A 67 0.88 -1.67 -0.41
C ALA A 67 0.98 -0.25 -1.00
N MET A 68 1.88 0.57 -0.47
CA MET A 68 2.09 1.94 -0.91
C MET A 68 2.62 2.01 -2.34
N ASP A 69 3.59 1.18 -2.72
CA ASP A 69 4.11 1.09 -4.10
C ASP A 69 2.97 0.83 -5.09
N ARG A 70 2.11 -0.14 -4.77
CA ARG A 70 0.98 -0.50 -5.62
C ARG A 70 -0.04 0.63 -5.70
N TRP A 71 -0.25 1.37 -4.61
CA TRP A 71 -1.09 2.58 -4.59
C TRP A 71 -0.49 3.69 -5.44
N THR A 72 0.79 4.01 -5.25
CA THR A 72 1.51 5.04 -6.04
C THR A 72 1.41 4.74 -7.53
N PHE A 73 1.64 3.50 -7.96
CA PHE A 73 1.46 3.13 -9.38
C PHE A 73 0.02 3.30 -9.86
N HIS A 74 -0.97 2.88 -9.07
CA HIS A 74 -2.38 3.06 -9.41
C HIS A 74 -2.74 4.55 -9.56
N LEU A 75 -2.26 5.41 -8.65
CA LEU A 75 -2.49 6.84 -8.70
C LEU A 75 -1.89 7.43 -9.99
N THR A 76 -0.63 7.11 -10.30
CA THR A 76 0.02 7.60 -11.53
C THR A 76 -0.67 7.13 -12.81
N GLU A 77 -1.26 5.94 -12.82
CA GLU A 77 -1.89 5.37 -14.02
C GLU A 77 -3.36 5.80 -14.19
N LYS A 78 -4.12 5.90 -13.10
CA LYS A 78 -5.58 6.12 -13.12
C LYS A 78 -6.01 7.51 -12.69
N HIS A 79 -5.14 8.24 -12.00
CA HIS A 79 -5.38 9.58 -11.49
C HIS A 79 -4.15 10.47 -11.71
N PRO A 80 -3.74 10.70 -12.97
CA PRO A 80 -2.53 11.46 -13.28
C PRO A 80 -2.54 12.88 -12.72
N ASP A 81 -3.73 13.46 -12.53
CA ASP A 81 -3.91 14.81 -12.00
C ASP A 81 -4.07 14.86 -10.47
N ALA A 82 -4.05 13.71 -9.80
CA ALA A 82 -4.19 13.67 -8.34
C ALA A 82 -2.86 13.96 -7.64
N GLU A 83 -2.91 14.82 -6.65
CA GLU A 83 -1.77 15.10 -5.78
C GLU A 83 -1.84 14.24 -4.51
N ALA A 84 -0.72 13.62 -4.16
CA ALA A 84 -0.55 12.90 -2.91
C ALA A 84 0.92 12.87 -2.49
N PRO A 85 1.25 12.94 -1.18
CA PRO A 85 2.63 12.86 -0.72
C PRO A 85 3.36 11.58 -1.16
N CYS A 86 2.65 10.47 -1.32
CA CYS A 86 3.24 9.19 -1.76
C CYS A 86 3.82 9.21 -3.18
N LEU A 87 3.48 10.21 -4.01
CA LEU A 87 4.06 10.38 -5.35
C LEU A 87 5.55 10.71 -5.31
N ALA A 88 6.03 11.32 -4.22
CA ALA A 88 7.46 11.54 -4.01
C ALA A 88 8.25 10.22 -3.96
N PHE A 89 7.59 9.11 -3.64
CA PHE A 89 8.21 7.78 -3.59
C PHE A 89 8.16 7.01 -4.90
N LEU A 90 7.60 7.59 -5.97
CA LEU A 90 7.47 6.92 -7.28
C LEU A 90 8.82 6.38 -7.81
N PRO A 91 9.94 7.13 -7.80
CA PRO A 91 11.22 6.60 -8.28
C PRO A 91 11.70 5.40 -7.46
N ALA A 92 11.55 5.46 -6.13
CA ALA A 92 11.93 4.36 -5.24
C ALA A 92 11.03 3.13 -5.44
N ALA A 93 9.74 3.33 -5.68
CA ALA A 93 8.80 2.25 -6.00
C ALA A 93 9.16 1.58 -7.34
N GLN A 94 9.52 2.37 -8.36
CA GLN A 94 9.98 1.86 -9.66
C GLN A 94 11.27 1.05 -9.52
N GLN A 95 12.24 1.54 -8.73
CA GLN A 95 13.48 0.83 -8.44
C GLN A 95 13.21 -0.54 -7.78
N ARG A 96 12.40 -0.58 -6.71
CA ARG A 96 12.02 -1.85 -6.07
C ARG A 96 11.31 -2.80 -7.02
N LEU A 97 10.49 -2.29 -7.95
CA LEU A 97 9.84 -3.12 -8.96
C LEU A 97 10.86 -3.70 -9.94
N HIS A 98 11.86 -2.92 -10.34
CA HIS A 98 12.95 -3.36 -11.20
C HIS A 98 13.77 -4.47 -10.53
N GLU A 99 14.22 -4.24 -9.29
CA GLU A 99 14.99 -5.22 -8.50
C GLU A 99 14.22 -6.54 -8.33
N ARG A 100 12.92 -6.48 -8.02
CA ARG A 100 12.08 -7.69 -7.92
C ARG A 100 12.00 -8.46 -9.23
N ARG A 101 11.93 -7.76 -10.37
CA ARG A 101 11.90 -8.40 -11.70
C ARG A 101 13.24 -9.05 -12.02
N GLN A 102 14.36 -8.41 -11.67
CA GLN A 102 15.70 -8.99 -11.83
C GLN A 102 15.89 -10.24 -10.96
N ALA A 103 15.49 -10.17 -9.69
CA ALA A 103 15.59 -11.31 -8.78
C ALA A 103 14.75 -12.52 -9.24
N GLN A 104 13.61 -12.29 -9.91
CA GLN A 104 12.76 -13.36 -10.45
C GLN A 104 13.23 -13.88 -11.81
N GLY A 105 13.87 -13.02 -12.62
CA GLY A 105 14.40 -13.39 -13.94
C GLY A 105 15.82 -13.92 -13.94
N GLY A 106 16.52 -13.88 -12.80
CA GLY A 106 17.89 -14.40 -12.62
C GLY A 106 17.98 -15.71 -11.85
N ALA A 107 16.86 -16.41 -11.64
CA ALA A 107 16.82 -17.73 -10.99
C ALA A 107 16.89 -18.91 -11.99
N GLU A 108 17.32 -18.64 -13.22
CA GLU A 108 17.67 -19.63 -14.25
C GLU A 108 19.17 -19.46 -14.56
N ASP A 109 20.02 -20.09 -13.75
CA ASP A 109 21.35 -20.58 -14.13
C ASP A 109 21.74 -21.73 -13.18
#